data_AF-A0A357F455-F1
#
_entry.id   AF-A0A357F455-F1
#
_cell.length_a   1.000
_cell.length_b   1.000
_cell.length_c   1.000
_cell.angle_alpha   90.00
_cell.angle_beta   90.00
_cell.angle_gamma   90.00
#
_symmetry.space_group_name_H-M   'P 1'
#
loop_
_entity.id
_entity.type
_entity.pdbx_description
1 polymer ?
#
loop_
_entity_poly.entity_id
_entity_poly.type
_entity_poly.pdbx_seq_one_letter_code
_entity_poly.pdbx_strand_id
1 'polypeptide(L)'
;MKKCPVCKSVYSDDTLSFCLSDGTPLIGAGNAEETVRMQILPTSASLPPADTGQRHTENTASTMKPPGLKSRGGVSKIWIFATVALFSILVGVLAFFLLFGGLKTDGISEISTNRQNTAVAIQSNQQPVNIPSTNNPNDVLSQTPANSSPRVPITPAPQQTYRVIRVSEGDVLHIRPAPGNLKVSLAQIPPGTAGIYVTGGAVRVGRTFWLPIRYNGISGWVNRSFLSAE
;
A
#
# COMPACT_ATOMS: atom_id res chain seq x y z
N MET A 1 -17.07 -14.49 11.29
CA MET A 1 -15.99 -14.89 10.34
C MET A 1 -15.27 -13.65 9.83
N LYS A 2 -13.96 -13.58 10.06
CA LYS A 2 -13.10 -12.51 9.54
C LYS A 2 -12.22 -13.03 8.40
N LYS A 3 -11.86 -12.16 7.46
CA LYS A 3 -11.06 -12.54 6.28
C LYS A 3 -9.82 -11.67 6.17
N CYS A 4 -8.70 -12.29 5.84
CA CYS A 4 -7.47 -11.56 5.53
C CYS A 4 -7.50 -11.08 4.06
N PRO A 5 -7.29 -9.80 3.75
CA PRO A 5 -7.28 -9.31 2.37
C PRO A 5 -6.02 -9.74 1.59
N VAL A 6 -4.96 -10.15 2.29
CA VAL A 6 -3.67 -10.49 1.68
C VAL A 6 -3.63 -11.97 1.29
N CYS A 7 -3.77 -12.87 2.25
CA CYS A 7 -3.69 -14.32 2.01
C CYS A 7 -5.05 -15.01 1.80
N LYS A 8 -6.17 -14.28 1.94
CA LYS A 8 -7.54 -14.79 1.78
C LYS A 8 -7.96 -15.88 2.80
N SER A 9 -7.16 -16.10 3.83
CA SER A 9 -7.52 -16.98 4.96
C SER A 9 -8.77 -16.46 5.68
N VAL A 10 -9.64 -17.38 6.07
CA VAL A 10 -10.89 -17.11 6.80
C VAL A 10 -10.75 -17.66 8.22
N TYR A 11 -11.05 -16.82 9.20
CA TYR A 11 -10.95 -17.16 10.61
C TYR A 11 -12.34 -17.09 11.25
N SER A 12 -12.68 -18.13 12.02
CA SER A 12 -13.94 -18.22 12.77
C SER A 12 -13.87 -17.53 14.13
N ASP A 13 -12.67 -17.26 14.63
CA ASP A 13 -12.45 -16.60 15.92
C ASP A 13 -12.64 -15.07 15.78
N ASP A 14 -13.64 -14.55 16.49
CA ASP A 14 -13.98 -13.12 16.46
C ASP A 14 -13.06 -12.28 17.37
N THR A 15 -12.29 -12.89 18.28
CA THR A 15 -11.28 -12.20 19.09
C THR A 15 -10.00 -11.90 18.29
N LEU A 16 -9.77 -12.66 17.22
CA LEU A 16 -8.57 -12.56 16.40
C LEU A 16 -8.63 -11.29 15.54
N SER A 17 -7.72 -10.34 15.76
CA SER A 17 -7.72 -9.05 15.04
C SER A 17 -6.73 -9.01 13.88
N PHE A 18 -5.76 -9.93 13.84
CA PHE A 18 -4.67 -9.97 12.85
C PHE A 18 -4.48 -11.38 12.32
N CYS A 19 -4.18 -11.50 11.03
CA CYS A 19 -3.91 -12.77 10.37
C CYS A 19 -2.68 -13.47 10.97
N LEU A 20 -2.79 -14.77 11.23
CA LEU A 20 -1.70 -15.55 11.82
C LEU A 20 -0.52 -15.78 10.87
N SER A 21 -0.76 -15.72 9.55
CA SER A 21 0.29 -15.97 8.56
C SER A 21 1.13 -14.74 8.24
N ASP A 22 0.52 -13.55 8.25
CA ASP A 22 1.14 -12.32 7.72
C ASP A 22 0.97 -11.10 8.62
N GLY A 23 0.22 -11.19 9.73
CA GLY A 23 -0.03 -10.09 10.66
C GLY A 23 -0.97 -8.99 10.13
N THR A 24 -1.57 -9.16 8.95
CA THR A 24 -2.50 -8.17 8.36
C THR A 24 -3.79 -8.09 9.19
N PRO A 25 -4.34 -6.88 9.46
CA PRO A 25 -5.61 -6.75 10.17
C PRO A 25 -6.73 -7.49 9.41
N LEU A 26 -7.51 -8.28 10.14
CA LEU A 26 -8.62 -9.02 9.55
C LEU A 26 -9.85 -8.13 9.42
N ILE A 27 -10.53 -8.23 8.28
CA ILE A 27 -11.76 -7.48 8.03
C ILE A 27 -12.93 -8.38 8.44
N GLY A 28 -13.75 -7.91 9.35
CA GLY A 28 -14.97 -8.60 9.76
C GLY A 28 -16.04 -8.52 8.68
N ALA A 29 -16.78 -9.60 8.48
CA ALA A 29 -18.03 -9.58 7.71
C ALA A 29 -19.16 -8.88 8.50
N GLY A 30 -18.85 -7.75 9.13
CA GLY A 30 -19.86 -6.81 9.59
C GLY A 30 -20.40 -6.14 8.34
N ASN A 31 -21.58 -6.58 7.94
CA ASN A 31 -22.55 -5.92 7.06
C ASN A 31 -21.99 -4.64 6.43
N ALA A 32 -21.58 -4.73 5.17
CA ALA A 32 -21.58 -3.54 4.33
C ALA A 32 -22.96 -2.91 4.44
N GLU A 33 -23.01 -1.60 4.69
CA GLU A 33 -24.19 -0.79 5.03
C GLU A 33 -24.43 -0.57 6.52
N GLU A 34 -23.57 0.23 7.16
CA GLU A 34 -24.08 1.25 8.08
C GLU A 34 -23.35 2.57 7.81
N THR A 35 -24.06 3.43 7.08
CA THR A 35 -23.63 4.77 6.73
C THR A 35 -23.73 5.63 7.99
N VAL A 36 -22.65 5.69 8.78
CA VAL A 36 -22.53 6.69 9.85
C VAL A 36 -22.25 8.04 9.20
N ARG A 37 -23.31 8.74 8.79
CA ARG A 37 -23.28 10.17 8.52
C ARG A 37 -23.02 10.89 9.83
N MET A 38 -21.81 11.42 10.00
CA MET A 38 -21.54 12.42 11.02
C MET A 38 -22.20 13.73 10.56
N GLN A 39 -23.44 13.95 10.97
CA GLN A 39 -24.15 15.22 10.76
C GLN A 39 -23.58 16.24 11.74
N ILE A 40 -22.61 17.04 11.29
CA ILE A 40 -22.17 18.21 12.05
C ILE A 40 -23.12 19.36 11.67
N LEU A 41 -23.96 19.74 12.63
CA LEU A 41 -24.82 20.92 12.57
C LEU A 41 -24.01 22.13 13.05
N PRO A 42 -23.89 23.22 12.28
CA PRO A 42 -23.79 24.55 12.84
C PRO A 42 -25.12 25.28 12.66
N THR A 43 -25.82 25.44 13.77
CA THR A 43 -26.85 26.47 13.96
C THR A 43 -26.23 27.84 13.73
N SER A 44 -26.72 28.58 12.74
CA SER A 44 -26.50 30.03 12.64
C SER A 44 -27.73 30.61 11.94
N ALA A 45 -28.66 31.09 12.76
CA ALA A 45 -29.85 31.79 12.32
C ALA A 45 -29.55 33.28 12.09
N SER A 46 -30.26 33.82 11.10
CA SER A 46 -30.70 35.21 10.89
C SER A 46 -29.69 36.32 10.54
N LEU A 47 -29.67 36.64 9.24
CA LEU A 47 -29.74 38.01 8.68
C LEU A 47 -31.14 38.65 8.93
N PRO A 48 -31.49 39.93 8.58
CA PRO A 48 -30.76 41.11 7.99
C PRO A 48 -31.14 42.44 8.77
N PRO A 49 -31.11 43.71 8.25
CA PRO A 49 -30.76 44.23 6.92
C PRO A 49 -29.92 45.53 6.82
N ALA A 50 -29.43 45.75 5.59
CA ALA A 50 -29.27 47.01 4.83
C ALA A 50 -28.83 48.30 5.54
N ASP A 51 -27.72 48.87 5.09
CA ASP A 51 -27.75 50.28 4.67
C ASP A 51 -26.73 50.60 3.56
N THR A 52 -27.16 51.57 2.78
CA THR A 52 -26.65 52.09 1.51
C THR A 52 -25.69 53.24 1.79
N GLY A 53 -24.54 53.29 1.12
CA GLY A 53 -23.62 54.43 1.27
C GLY A 53 -22.53 54.48 0.21
N GLN A 54 -22.82 55.12 -0.92
CA GLN A 54 -21.83 55.57 -1.90
C GLN A 54 -20.97 56.72 -1.32
N ARG A 55 -19.67 56.77 -1.65
CA ARG A 55 -19.05 57.83 -2.48
C ARG A 55 -17.51 57.78 -2.53
N HIS A 56 -17.02 57.73 -3.77
CA HIS A 56 -15.87 58.40 -4.40
C HIS A 56 -14.71 59.00 -3.58
N THR A 57 -13.49 58.61 -3.95
CA THR A 57 -12.31 59.43 -4.35
C THR A 57 -11.16 58.46 -4.66
N GLU A 58 -10.80 58.18 -5.92
CA GLU A 58 -9.81 58.85 -6.80
C GLU A 58 -8.38 58.99 -6.23
N ASN A 59 -7.40 58.61 -7.08
CA ASN A 59 -5.93 58.80 -7.00
C ASN A 59 -5.19 57.71 -6.19
N THR A 60 -4.17 56.99 -6.67
CA THR A 60 -3.08 57.34 -7.59
C THR A 60 -2.44 56.07 -8.16
N ALA A 61 -1.99 56.16 -9.41
CA ALA A 61 -1.23 55.14 -10.12
C ALA A 61 0.06 54.72 -9.39
N SER A 62 0.33 53.41 -9.36
CA SER A 62 1.69 52.87 -9.25
C SER A 62 1.77 51.57 -10.04
N THR A 63 2.46 51.70 -11.16
CA THR A 63 2.85 50.63 -12.09
C THR A 63 3.80 49.68 -11.37
N MET A 64 3.35 48.46 -11.07
CA MET A 64 4.26 47.33 -10.86
C MET A 64 4.08 46.30 -11.98
N LYS A 65 5.10 46.30 -12.82
CA LYS A 65 5.40 45.41 -13.94
C LYS A 65 5.41 43.94 -13.48
N PRO A 66 4.71 43.02 -14.17
CA PRO A 66 4.79 41.59 -13.87
C PRO A 66 6.19 41.03 -14.24
N PRO A 67 6.78 40.12 -13.44
CA PRO A 67 7.97 39.40 -13.85
C PRO A 67 7.64 38.49 -15.05
N GLY A 68 8.44 38.65 -16.10
CA GLY A 68 8.22 38.07 -17.41
C GLY A 68 8.23 36.55 -17.43
N LEU A 69 7.18 35.97 -18.00
CA LEU A 69 7.19 34.63 -18.56
C LEU A 69 8.26 34.57 -19.66
N LYS A 70 9.35 33.84 -19.39
CA LYS A 70 10.39 33.57 -20.39
C LYS A 70 9.81 32.75 -21.55
N SER A 71 9.76 33.44 -22.67
CA SER A 71 9.48 32.99 -24.03
C SER A 71 10.00 31.59 -24.39
N ARG A 72 9.05 30.70 -24.71
CA ARG A 72 8.98 29.88 -25.93
C ARG A 72 10.34 29.58 -26.59
N GLY A 73 10.99 28.51 -26.13
CA GLY A 73 12.17 27.94 -26.78
C GLY A 73 11.82 27.47 -28.19
N GLY A 74 12.38 28.13 -29.20
CA GLY A 74 12.27 27.74 -30.61
C GLY A 74 12.87 26.36 -30.82
N VAL A 75 12.13 25.50 -31.50
CA VAL A 75 12.60 24.17 -31.93
C VAL A 75 13.77 24.38 -32.89
N SER A 76 14.97 24.01 -32.44
CA SER A 76 16.17 24.10 -33.26
C SER A 76 16.07 23.11 -34.42
N LYS A 77 16.56 23.49 -35.61
CA LYS A 77 16.56 22.64 -36.82
C LYS A 77 17.25 21.28 -36.62
N ILE A 78 18.02 21.12 -35.53
CA ILE A 78 18.65 19.86 -35.10
C ILE A 78 17.62 18.78 -34.73
N TRP A 79 16.46 19.14 -34.15
CA TRP A 79 15.43 18.15 -33.82
C TRP A 79 14.78 17.52 -35.05
N ILE A 80 14.70 18.24 -36.17
CA ILE A 80 14.12 17.72 -37.43
C ILE A 80 15.05 16.67 -38.04
N PHE A 81 16.38 16.87 -38.01
CA PHE A 81 17.32 15.86 -38.49
C PHE A 81 17.36 14.62 -37.60
N ALA A 82 17.23 14.78 -36.29
CA ALA A 82 17.19 13.65 -35.36
C ALA A 82 15.96 12.76 -35.56
N THR A 83 14.78 13.35 -35.81
CA THR A 83 13.56 12.58 -36.06
C THR A 83 13.58 11.87 -37.40
N VAL A 84 14.08 12.51 -38.47
CA VAL A 84 14.22 11.89 -39.78
C VAL A 84 15.23 10.73 -39.74
N ALA A 85 16.38 10.92 -39.08
CA ALA A 85 17.37 9.85 -38.92
C ALA A 85 16.83 8.65 -38.15
N LEU A 86 16.07 8.88 -37.07
CA LEU A 86 15.46 7.82 -36.28
C LEU A 86 14.39 7.05 -37.06
N PHE A 87 13.57 7.75 -37.86
CA PHE A 87 12.59 7.11 -38.73
C PHE A 87 13.24 6.31 -39.85
N SER A 88 14.32 6.82 -40.47
CA SER A 88 15.07 6.07 -41.49
C SER A 88 15.71 4.80 -40.91
N ILE A 89 16.23 4.86 -39.68
CA ILE A 89 16.74 3.67 -38.98
C ILE A 89 15.61 2.69 -38.67
N LEU A 90 14.46 3.16 -38.20
CA LEU A 90 13.31 2.31 -37.88
C LEU A 90 12.79 1.58 -39.13
N VAL A 91 12.63 2.29 -40.25
CA VAL A 91 12.19 1.72 -41.52
C VAL A 91 13.25 0.76 -42.08
N GLY A 92 14.53 1.11 -41.98
CA GLY A 92 15.63 0.23 -42.39
C GLY A 92 15.70 -1.07 -41.57
N VAL A 93 15.55 -0.99 -40.25
CA VAL A 93 15.51 -2.17 -39.37
C VAL A 93 14.28 -3.02 -39.65
N LEU A 94 13.11 -2.42 -39.89
CA LEU A 94 11.90 -3.16 -40.24
C LEU A 94 12.03 -3.87 -41.59
N ALA A 95 12.57 -3.19 -42.61
CA ALA A 95 12.83 -3.79 -43.92
C ALA A 95 13.88 -4.90 -43.85
N PHE A 96 14.94 -4.72 -43.04
CA PHE A 96 15.94 -5.75 -42.79
C PHE A 96 15.33 -6.96 -42.06
N PHE A 97 14.44 -6.73 -41.09
CA PHE A 97 13.71 -7.81 -40.41
C PHE A 97 12.77 -8.56 -41.35
N LEU A 98 12.14 -7.88 -42.32
CA LEU A 98 11.29 -8.54 -43.31
C LEU A 98 12.09 -9.30 -44.38
N LEU A 99 13.28 -8.84 -44.75
CA LEU A 99 14.12 -9.46 -45.78
C LEU A 99 15.03 -10.58 -45.24
N PHE A 100 15.54 -10.45 -44.02
CA PHE A 100 16.49 -11.40 -43.42
C PHE A 100 15.93 -12.13 -42.19
N GLY A 101 14.92 -11.58 -41.53
CA GLY A 101 14.21 -12.25 -40.44
C GLY A 101 13.12 -13.15 -40.97
N GLY A 102 13.47 -14.38 -41.32
CA GLY A 102 12.48 -15.43 -41.53
C GLY A 102 11.54 -15.50 -40.33
N LEU A 103 10.27 -15.15 -40.53
CA LEU A 103 9.20 -15.28 -39.55
C LEU A 103 9.07 -16.75 -39.13
N LYS A 104 9.74 -17.14 -38.05
CA LYS A 104 9.24 -18.22 -37.22
C LYS A 104 8.09 -17.64 -36.41
N THR A 105 6.90 -17.78 -36.99
CA THR A 105 5.63 -17.59 -36.32
C THR A 105 5.50 -18.73 -35.30
N ASP A 106 6.19 -18.64 -34.18
CA ASP A 106 5.90 -19.51 -33.05
C ASP A 106 4.51 -19.09 -32.56
N GLY A 107 3.57 -20.02 -32.76
CA GLY A 107 2.15 -19.82 -32.57
C GLY A 107 1.82 -19.20 -31.23
N ILE A 108 0.86 -18.27 -31.28
CA ILE A 108 0.16 -17.76 -30.12
C ILE A 108 -0.60 -18.95 -29.52
N SER A 109 0.01 -19.63 -28.55
CA SER A 109 -0.69 -20.60 -27.73
C SER A 109 -1.71 -19.85 -26.88
N GLU A 110 -2.97 -19.93 -27.30
CA GLU A 110 -4.13 -19.66 -26.46
C GLU A 110 -3.96 -20.40 -25.13
N ILE A 111 -3.82 -19.66 -24.03
CA ILE A 111 -4.07 -20.23 -22.70
C ILE A 111 -5.58 -20.36 -22.59
N SER A 112 -6.04 -21.52 -23.02
CA SER A 112 -7.37 -22.06 -22.80
C SER A 112 -7.65 -22.14 -21.30
N THR A 113 -8.82 -21.63 -20.94
CA THR A 113 -9.48 -21.81 -19.65
C THR A 113 -9.72 -23.31 -19.42
N ASN A 114 -8.78 -23.99 -18.77
CA ASN A 114 -8.98 -25.38 -18.35
C ASN A 114 -9.78 -25.43 -17.04
N ARG A 115 -11.11 -25.46 -17.19
CA ARG A 115 -12.02 -26.08 -16.23
C ARG A 115 -12.01 -27.59 -16.45
N GLN A 116 -11.11 -28.31 -15.81
CA GLN A 116 -11.28 -29.74 -15.51
C GLN A 116 -10.51 -30.06 -14.22
N ASN A 117 -11.11 -29.73 -13.06
CA ASN A 117 -10.87 -30.55 -11.88
C ASN A 117 -11.89 -31.67 -11.88
N THR A 118 -11.40 -32.80 -12.39
CA THR A 118 -11.82 -34.16 -12.13
C THR A 118 -12.43 -34.30 -10.74
N ALA A 119 -13.70 -34.71 -10.71
CA ALA A 119 -14.33 -35.24 -9.52
C ALA A 119 -13.58 -36.52 -9.11
N VAL A 120 -12.69 -36.39 -8.14
CA VAL A 120 -12.20 -37.53 -7.37
C VAL A 120 -13.16 -37.69 -6.19
N ALA A 121 -13.98 -38.73 -6.27
CA ALA A 121 -14.78 -39.22 -5.16
C ALA A 121 -13.84 -39.57 -4.00
N ILE A 122 -13.88 -38.80 -2.91
CA ILE A 122 -13.44 -39.28 -1.61
C ILE A 122 -14.67 -39.80 -0.90
N GLN A 123 -14.68 -41.11 -0.74
CA GLN A 123 -15.65 -41.88 0.01
C GLN A 123 -15.83 -41.32 1.42
N SER A 124 -17.08 -41.05 1.73
CA SER A 124 -17.64 -40.98 3.08
C SER A 124 -17.40 -42.32 3.78
N ASN A 125 -16.39 -42.38 4.66
CA ASN A 125 -16.37 -43.37 5.74
C ASN A 125 -16.91 -42.70 7.01
N GLN A 126 -18.22 -42.82 7.20
CA GLN A 126 -18.89 -42.54 8.47
C GLN A 126 -18.61 -43.71 9.40
N GLN A 127 -17.77 -43.50 10.40
CA GLN A 127 -17.78 -44.30 11.63
C GLN A 127 -18.08 -43.38 12.82
N PRO A 128 -19.13 -43.66 13.62
CA PRO A 128 -19.56 -42.80 14.70
C PRO A 128 -18.68 -43.05 15.93
N VAL A 129 -17.98 -42.02 16.40
CA VAL A 129 -17.43 -42.02 17.76
C VAL A 129 -18.40 -41.21 18.62
N ASN A 130 -19.23 -41.94 19.37
CA ASN A 130 -20.00 -41.43 20.49
C ASN A 130 -19.03 -40.86 21.53
N ILE A 131 -19.03 -39.54 21.72
CA ILE A 131 -18.47 -38.93 22.92
C ILE A 131 -19.64 -38.62 23.85
N PRO A 132 -19.72 -39.23 25.05
CA PRO A 132 -20.77 -38.90 26.00
C PRO A 132 -20.57 -37.48 26.54
N SER A 133 -21.60 -36.65 26.39
CA SER A 133 -21.78 -35.45 27.21
C SER A 133 -22.08 -35.87 28.65
N THR A 134 -21.15 -35.59 29.57
CA THR A 134 -21.45 -35.47 30.99
C THR A 134 -21.24 -34.02 31.40
N ASN A 135 -22.35 -33.29 31.52
CA ASN A 135 -22.40 -32.05 32.29
C ASN A 135 -22.15 -32.39 33.76
N ASN A 136 -21.11 -31.81 34.38
CA ASN A 136 -21.08 -31.65 35.83
C ASN A 136 -20.68 -30.22 36.19
N PRO A 137 -21.62 -29.37 36.64
CA PRO A 137 -21.33 -28.06 37.17
C PRO A 137 -21.08 -28.16 38.67
N ASN A 138 -19.87 -28.59 39.06
CA ASN A 138 -19.33 -28.45 40.41
C ASN A 138 -17.84 -28.85 40.39
N ASP A 139 -16.97 -27.94 39.94
CA ASP A 139 -15.58 -27.95 40.39
C ASP A 139 -15.06 -26.50 40.45
N VAL A 140 -15.41 -25.86 41.57
CA VAL A 140 -14.86 -24.59 42.03
C VAL A 140 -13.71 -24.96 42.98
N LEU A 141 -12.56 -24.28 42.79
CA LEU A 141 -11.35 -24.24 43.63
C LEU A 141 -10.26 -25.30 43.37
N SER A 142 -9.36 -24.96 42.46
CA SER A 142 -7.90 -25.12 42.69
C SER A 142 -7.10 -24.14 41.84
N GLN A 143 -7.15 -22.86 42.23
CA GLN A 143 -6.08 -21.93 41.89
C GLN A 143 -4.85 -22.33 42.72
N THR A 144 -3.90 -23.00 42.09
CA THR A 144 -2.55 -23.14 42.66
C THR A 144 -1.84 -21.79 42.49
N PRO A 145 -1.30 -21.19 43.56
CA PRO A 145 -0.63 -19.91 43.48
C PRO A 145 0.65 -20.01 42.66
N ALA A 146 0.90 -18.93 41.91
CA ALA A 146 2.05 -18.69 41.06
C ALA A 146 3.37 -19.17 41.67
N ASN A 147 4.02 -20.13 41.00
CA ASN A 147 5.44 -20.35 41.13
C ASN A 147 6.16 -19.08 40.66
N SER A 148 6.49 -18.24 41.62
CA SER A 148 7.15 -16.95 41.50
C SER A 148 8.64 -17.19 41.29
N SER A 149 8.99 -17.68 40.10
CA SER A 149 10.35 -17.44 39.59
C SER A 149 10.46 -15.92 39.37
N PRO A 150 11.49 -15.23 39.88
CA PRO A 150 11.69 -13.81 39.62
C PRO A 150 11.67 -13.60 38.11
N ARG A 151 10.63 -12.90 37.61
CA ARG A 151 10.60 -12.43 36.23
C ARG A 151 11.71 -11.41 36.13
N VAL A 152 12.89 -11.85 35.67
CA VAL A 152 13.96 -10.94 35.29
C VAL A 152 13.31 -9.91 34.35
N PRO A 153 13.40 -8.60 34.64
CA PRO A 153 12.94 -7.60 33.69
C PRO A 153 13.75 -7.81 32.42
N ILE A 154 13.13 -8.46 31.43
CA ILE A 154 13.65 -8.49 30.07
C ILE A 154 13.59 -7.06 29.57
N THR A 155 14.68 -6.33 29.77
CA THR A 155 14.92 -5.07 29.10
C THR A 155 14.79 -5.33 27.60
N PRO A 156 13.79 -4.76 26.92
CA PRO A 156 13.64 -4.94 25.49
C PRO A 156 14.94 -4.51 24.82
N ALA A 157 15.48 -5.36 23.94
CA ALA A 157 16.66 -4.99 23.16
C ALA A 157 16.37 -3.66 22.43
N PRO A 158 17.35 -2.73 22.38
CA PRO A 158 17.15 -1.45 21.71
C PRO A 158 16.72 -1.69 20.26
N GLN A 159 15.54 -1.19 19.89
CA GLN A 159 15.04 -1.29 18.53
C GLN A 159 15.70 -0.21 17.69
N GLN A 160 16.54 -0.62 16.73
CA GLN A 160 17.16 0.31 15.79
C GLN A 160 16.08 1.03 14.98
N THR A 161 16.04 2.36 15.08
CA THR A 161 15.21 3.20 14.24
C THR A 161 15.96 3.64 12.99
N TYR A 162 15.18 4.00 11.98
CA TYR A 162 15.66 4.42 10.67
C TYR A 162 15.03 5.75 10.26
N ARG A 163 15.73 6.46 9.36
CA ARG A 163 15.29 7.69 8.72
C ARG A 163 15.20 7.54 7.20
N VAL A 164 14.22 8.23 6.59
CA VAL A 164 14.10 8.34 5.14
C VAL A 164 15.22 9.21 4.56
N ILE A 165 15.99 8.64 3.63
CA ILE A 165 17.06 9.32 2.91
C ILE A 165 16.83 9.20 1.39
N ARG A 166 17.48 10.07 0.61
CA ARG A 166 17.51 10.02 -0.86
C ARG A 166 16.12 10.12 -1.53
N VAL A 167 15.17 10.75 -0.86
CA VAL A 167 13.90 11.20 -1.45
C VAL A 167 13.98 12.72 -1.55
N SER A 168 13.69 13.28 -2.72
CA SER A 168 13.75 14.72 -2.96
C SER A 168 12.63 15.47 -2.23
N GLU A 169 12.86 16.75 -1.93
CA GLU A 169 11.80 17.65 -1.45
C GLU A 169 10.68 17.72 -2.51
N GLY A 170 9.46 17.32 -2.13
CA GLY A 170 8.31 17.20 -3.04
C GLY A 170 8.00 15.78 -3.53
N ASP A 171 8.81 14.78 -3.15
CA ASP A 171 8.54 13.36 -3.40
C ASP A 171 8.32 12.60 -2.07
N VAL A 172 7.93 11.33 -2.13
CA VAL A 172 7.60 10.50 -0.97
C VAL A 172 8.13 9.08 -1.09
N LEU A 173 8.46 8.48 0.06
CA LEU A 173 8.71 7.04 0.13
C LEU A 173 7.39 6.28 0.32
N HIS A 174 7.07 5.38 -0.60
CA HIS A 174 5.86 4.56 -0.53
C HIS A 174 6.02 3.33 0.35
N ILE A 175 5.10 3.14 1.31
CA ILE A 175 4.92 1.88 2.04
C ILE A 175 4.05 0.95 1.20
N ARG A 176 4.51 -0.26 0.91
CA ARG A 176 3.84 -1.22 0.03
C ARG A 176 3.34 -2.46 0.78
N PRO A 177 2.29 -3.14 0.28
CA PRO A 177 1.81 -4.37 0.92
C PRO A 177 2.77 -5.56 0.77
N ALA A 178 3.63 -5.54 -0.25
CA ALA A 178 4.62 -6.57 -0.52
C ALA A 178 5.88 -5.94 -1.15
N PRO A 179 7.04 -6.62 -1.10
CA PRO A 179 8.27 -6.10 -1.67
C PRO A 179 8.20 -6.05 -3.21
N GLY A 180 8.72 -4.97 -3.81
CA GLY A 180 8.82 -4.80 -5.26
C GLY A 180 8.15 -3.52 -5.79
N ASN A 181 8.21 -3.34 -7.10
CA ASN A 181 7.69 -2.15 -7.80
C ASN A 181 6.20 -2.28 -8.12
N LEU A 182 5.39 -2.46 -7.08
CA LEU A 182 3.93 -2.51 -7.21
C LEU A 182 3.38 -1.12 -7.57
N LYS A 183 2.16 -1.04 -8.11
CA LYS A 183 1.46 0.25 -8.27
C LYS A 183 0.74 0.69 -6.99
N VAL A 184 0.45 -0.25 -6.09
CA VAL A 184 -0.28 -0.01 -4.84
C VAL A 184 0.65 0.52 -3.75
N SER A 185 0.14 1.49 -2.97
CA SER A 185 0.78 2.10 -1.81
C SER A 185 -0.21 2.09 -0.64
N LEU A 186 0.21 1.60 0.53
CA LEU A 186 -0.56 1.63 1.77
C LEU A 186 -0.48 2.99 2.46
N ALA A 187 0.70 3.62 2.40
CA ALA A 187 0.95 4.94 2.96
C ALA A 187 2.16 5.59 2.28
N GLN A 188 2.40 6.86 2.60
CA GLN A 188 3.52 7.66 2.12
C GLN A 188 4.29 8.22 3.31
N ILE A 189 5.62 8.25 3.20
CA ILE A 189 6.52 8.80 4.22
C ILE A 189 7.29 9.97 3.61
N PRO A 190 7.21 11.18 4.19
CA PRO A 190 7.96 12.33 3.70
C PRO A 190 9.49 12.14 3.79
N PRO A 191 10.27 12.88 2.99
CA PRO A 191 11.73 12.91 3.09
C PRO A 191 12.21 13.28 4.49
N GLY A 192 13.31 12.68 4.96
CA GLY A 192 13.90 13.01 6.25
C GLY A 192 13.14 12.50 7.48
N THR A 193 11.99 11.83 7.30
CA THR A 193 11.19 11.29 8.41
C THR A 193 11.98 10.25 9.21
N ALA A 194 11.98 10.41 10.53
CA ALA A 194 12.65 9.58 11.53
C ALA A 194 11.73 8.51 12.16
N GLY A 195 12.29 7.66 13.03
CA GLY A 195 11.49 6.77 13.89
C GLY A 195 10.81 5.60 13.15
N ILE A 196 11.38 5.16 12.03
CA ILE A 196 10.87 4.00 11.29
C ILE A 196 11.43 2.73 11.93
N TYR A 197 10.55 1.83 12.35
CA TYR A 197 10.94 0.56 12.95
C TYR A 197 11.05 -0.51 11.87
N VAL A 198 12.21 -1.17 11.75
CA VAL A 198 12.35 -2.38 10.93
C VAL A 198 11.88 -3.57 11.75
N THR A 199 10.94 -4.34 11.23
CA THR A 199 10.26 -5.42 11.97
C THR A 199 10.75 -6.82 11.60
N GLY A 200 11.68 -6.95 10.66
CA GLY A 200 12.16 -8.23 10.18
C GLY A 200 13.33 -8.12 9.18
N GLY A 201 13.71 -9.26 8.61
CA GLY A 201 14.82 -9.37 7.68
C GLY A 201 14.55 -8.74 6.31
N ALA A 202 15.63 -8.36 5.62
CA ALA A 202 15.53 -7.86 4.25
C ALA A 202 15.19 -8.98 3.26
N VAL A 203 14.31 -8.69 2.30
CA VAL A 203 13.97 -9.58 1.17
C VAL A 203 14.50 -8.98 -0.13
N ARG A 204 15.12 -9.79 -0.97
CA ARG A 204 15.63 -9.37 -2.28
C ARG A 204 14.60 -9.65 -3.37
N VAL A 205 14.26 -8.65 -4.16
CA VAL A 205 13.39 -8.76 -5.34
C VAL A 205 14.13 -8.16 -6.55
N GLY A 206 14.56 -9.02 -7.47
CA GLY A 206 15.44 -8.61 -8.57
C GLY A 206 16.77 -8.07 -8.04
N ARG A 207 17.04 -6.78 -8.29
CA ARG A 207 18.27 -6.09 -7.86
C ARG A 207 18.09 -5.25 -6.59
N THR A 208 16.88 -5.14 -6.05
CA THR A 208 16.57 -4.29 -4.90
C THR A 208 16.33 -5.11 -3.64
N PHE A 209 16.61 -4.50 -2.49
CA PHE A 209 16.32 -5.06 -1.17
C PHE A 209 15.18 -4.30 -0.53
N TRP A 210 14.28 -5.03 0.11
CA TRP A 210 13.08 -4.50 0.73
C TRP A 210 13.09 -4.87 2.20
N LEU A 211 12.75 -3.91 3.05
CA LEU A 211 12.66 -4.11 4.49
C LEU A 211 11.19 -4.05 4.91
N PRO A 212 10.74 -5.01 5.74
CA PRO A 212 9.47 -4.87 6.43
C PRO A 212 9.64 -3.81 7.53
N ILE A 213 8.72 -2.86 7.57
CA ILE A 213 8.72 -1.75 8.50
C ILE A 213 7.38 -1.60 9.21
N ARG A 214 7.39 -0.86 10.32
CA ARG A 214 6.21 -0.29 10.95
C ARG A 214 6.41 1.22 11.15
N TYR A 215 5.46 2.00 10.66
CA TYR A 215 5.46 3.46 10.77
C TYR A 215 4.03 3.96 11.01
N ASN A 216 3.82 4.77 12.05
CA ASN A 216 2.50 5.27 12.45
C ASN A 216 1.41 4.18 12.53
N GLY A 217 1.77 3.00 13.05
CA GLY A 217 0.87 1.86 13.16
C GLY A 217 0.66 1.07 11.85
N ILE A 218 1.16 1.55 10.72
CA ILE A 218 1.06 0.88 9.41
C ILE A 218 2.28 -0.01 9.21
N SER A 219 2.03 -1.29 8.94
CA SER A 219 3.06 -2.26 8.58
C SER A 219 3.10 -2.48 7.07
N GLY A 220 4.31 -2.57 6.52
CA GLY A 220 4.48 -2.85 5.09
C GLY A 220 5.94 -2.87 4.69
N TRP A 221 6.20 -2.74 3.38
CA TRP A 221 7.52 -2.90 2.78
C TRP A 221 7.98 -1.61 2.13
N VAL A 222 9.24 -1.24 2.37
CA VAL A 222 9.91 -0.13 1.70
C VAL A 222 11.24 -0.59 1.11
N ASN A 223 11.68 0.09 0.05
CA ASN A 223 12.99 -0.20 -0.52
C ASN A 223 14.09 0.31 0.41
N ARG A 224 14.99 -0.60 0.80
CA ARG A 224 16.10 -0.35 1.74
C ARG A 224 16.99 0.81 1.30
N SER A 225 17.10 1.08 -0.01
CA SER A 225 17.91 2.20 -0.49
C SER A 225 17.44 3.57 0.00
N PHE A 226 16.22 3.69 0.51
CA PHE A 226 15.70 4.96 1.04
C PHE A 226 15.71 5.02 2.56
N LEU A 227 16.38 4.08 3.23
CA LEU A 227 16.51 4.07 4.69
C LEU A 227 17.99 4.15 5.10
N SER A 228 18.25 4.91 6.16
CA SER A 228 19.50 4.88 6.93
C SER A 228 19.18 4.59 8.39
N ALA A 229 20.03 3.79 9.04
CA ALA A 229 19.99 3.70 10.50
C ALA A 229 20.23 5.11 11.08
N GLU A 230 19.50 5.41 12.17
CA GLU A 230 19.73 6.60 13.00
C GLU A 230 20.86 6.40 13.99
#